data_AF-A0A497BFY3-F1
#
_entry.id   AF-A0A497BFY3-F1
#
_cell.length_a   1.000
_cell.length_b   1.000
_cell.length_c   1.000
_cell.angle_alpha   90.00
_cell.angle_beta   90.00
_cell.angle_gamma   90.00
#
_symmetry.space_group_name_H-M   'P 1'
#
loop_
_entity.id
_entity.type
_entity.pdbx_description
1 polymer ?
#
loop_
_entity_poly.entity_id
_entity_poly.type
_entity_poly.pdbx_seq_one_letter_code
_entity_poly.pdbx_strand_id
1 'polypeptide(L)'
;MFGVSKERVRQIVLKDGLEPYLRPRGSPGRPRPRCARCGRPVSRGARLCADCYAELRWRGTVTLRCHWCGRDFALPLSRYEAKLRAGQRRFFCSQECRLAWWAQTLKEAHRKAFRT
;
A
#
# COMPACT_ATOMS: atom_id res chain seq x y z
N MET A 1 -23.32 -19.58 12.17
CA MET A 1 -22.73 -20.68 11.36
C MET A 1 -21.66 -21.35 12.22
N PHE A 2 -21.98 -22.46 12.87
CA PHE A 2 -21.03 -23.15 13.75
C PHE A 2 -20.16 -24.07 12.90
N GLY A 3 -18.95 -23.61 12.55
CA GLY A 3 -17.96 -24.45 11.88
C GLY A 3 -17.34 -25.44 12.87
N VAL A 4 -17.11 -26.67 12.42
CA VAL A 4 -16.33 -27.65 13.17
C VAL A 4 -14.90 -27.13 13.33
N SER A 5 -14.37 -27.12 14.55
CA SER A 5 -13.00 -26.66 14.79
C SER A 5 -11.98 -27.56 14.10
N LYS A 6 -10.83 -27.01 13.70
CA LYS A 6 -9.74 -27.80 13.09
C LYS A 6 -9.31 -28.97 13.98
N GLU A 7 -9.36 -28.77 15.29
CA GLU A 7 -9.03 -29.82 16.26
C GLU A 7 -10.09 -30.92 16.28
N ARG A 8 -11.37 -30.56 16.19
CA ARG A 8 -12.44 -31.55 16.09
C ARG A 8 -12.35 -32.35 14.79
N VAL A 9 -11.97 -31.73 13.67
CA VAL A 9 -11.70 -32.44 12.41
C VAL A 9 -10.55 -33.44 12.58
N ARG A 10 -9.45 -33.07 13.27
CA ARG A 10 -8.33 -33.98 13.55
C ARG A 10 -8.75 -35.17 14.40
N GLN A 11 -9.54 -34.95 15.45
CA GLN A 11 -10.06 -36.02 16.30
C GLN A 11 -10.95 -37.00 15.52
N ILE A 12 -11.78 -36.51 14.61
CA ILE A 12 -12.62 -37.36 13.74
C ILE A 12 -11.74 -38.21 12.82
N VAL A 13 -10.77 -37.59 12.14
CA VAL A 13 -9.82 -38.28 11.24
C VAL A 13 -9.09 -39.40 11.97
N LEU A 14 -8.56 -39.14 13.17
CA LEU A 14 -7.88 -40.16 13.98
C LEU A 14 -8.84 -41.25 14.48
N LYS A 15 -10.06 -40.88 14.88
CA LYS A 15 -11.08 -41.83 15.35
C LYS A 15 -11.49 -42.81 14.25
N ASP A 16 -11.59 -42.33 13.01
CA ASP A 16 -11.98 -43.14 11.86
C ASP A 16 -10.79 -43.93 11.28
N GLY A 17 -9.63 -43.91 11.96
CA GLY A 17 -8.42 -44.62 11.52
C GLY A 17 -7.80 -44.07 10.24
N LEU A 18 -8.15 -42.83 9.88
CA LEU A 18 -7.63 -42.17 8.69
C LEU A 18 -6.31 -41.46 9.04
N GLU A 19 -5.32 -41.60 8.16
CA GLU A 19 -4.08 -40.84 8.27
C GLU A 19 -4.34 -39.34 8.00
N PRO A 20 -3.88 -38.44 8.88
CA PRO A 20 -3.98 -37.00 8.65
C PRO A 20 -3.28 -36.61 7.36
N TYR A 21 -3.91 -35.74 6.56
CA TYR A 21 -3.24 -35.20 5.37
C TYR A 21 -2.02 -34.36 5.76
N LEU A 22 -0.84 -34.97 5.66
CA LEU A 22 0.45 -34.31 5.76
C LEU A 22 0.91 -33.95 4.36
N ARG A 23 1.01 -32.65 4.07
CA ARG A 23 1.53 -32.19 2.79
C ARG A 23 2.97 -32.72 2.63
N PRO A 24 3.29 -33.50 1.58
CA PRO A 24 4.61 -34.06 1.40
C PRO A 24 5.71 -32.99 1.47
N ARG A 25 6.79 -33.25 2.21
CA ARG A 25 7.97 -32.37 2.23
C ARG A 25 8.47 -32.21 0.79
N GLY A 26 8.70 -30.96 0.38
CA GLY A 26 9.10 -30.65 -1.00
C GLY A 26 7.94 -30.47 -2.00
N SER A 27 6.68 -30.58 -1.57
CA SER A 27 5.54 -30.27 -2.45
C SER A 27 5.69 -28.85 -3.04
N PRO A 28 5.76 -28.70 -4.38
CA PRO A 28 5.96 -27.39 -4.98
C PRO A 28 4.87 -26.44 -4.50
N GLY A 29 5.28 -25.28 -3.98
CA GLY A 29 4.33 -24.25 -3.60
C GLY A 29 3.44 -23.88 -4.78
N ARG A 30 2.22 -23.41 -4.53
CA ARG A 30 1.35 -22.88 -5.60
C ARG A 30 2.17 -21.96 -6.51
N PRO A 31 2.14 -22.15 -7.85
CA PRO A 31 2.91 -21.36 -8.78
C PRO A 31 2.74 -19.87 -8.52
N ARG A 32 3.84 -19.11 -8.67
CA ARG A 32 3.77 -17.66 -8.54
C ARG A 32 2.87 -17.11 -9.66
N PRO A 33 2.02 -16.12 -9.36
CA PRO A 33 1.28 -15.43 -10.40
C PRO A 33 2.26 -14.78 -11.40
N ARG A 34 1.78 -14.55 -12.62
CA ARG A 34 2.56 -13.90 -13.69
C ARG A 34 2.14 -12.44 -13.83
N CYS A 35 3.10 -11.59 -14.15
CA CYS A 35 2.86 -10.19 -14.48
C CYS A 35 1.88 -10.11 -15.67
N ALA A 36 0.78 -9.37 -15.51
CA ALA A 36 -0.23 -9.21 -16.54
C ALA A 36 0.27 -8.50 -17.82
N ARG A 37 1.46 -7.89 -17.78
CA ARG A 37 2.05 -7.15 -18.90
C ARG A 37 3.20 -7.88 -19.60
N CYS A 38 4.07 -8.56 -18.85
CA CYS A 38 5.30 -9.17 -19.40
C CYS A 38 5.47 -10.66 -19.09
N GLY A 39 4.55 -11.29 -18.35
CA GLY A 39 4.58 -12.73 -18.07
C GLY A 39 5.61 -13.21 -17.03
N ARG A 40 6.51 -12.33 -16.55
CA ARG A 40 7.49 -12.65 -15.50
C ARG A 40 6.80 -13.03 -14.17
N PRO A 41 7.39 -13.93 -13.36
CA PRO A 41 6.84 -14.25 -12.04
C PRO A 41 6.76 -13.02 -11.14
N VAL A 42 5.68 -12.89 -10.37
CA VAL A 42 5.49 -11.79 -9.42
C VAL A 42 5.19 -12.30 -8.01
N SER A 43 5.33 -11.42 -7.03
CA SER A 43 4.92 -11.70 -5.65
C SER A 43 3.43 -12.01 -5.57
N ARG A 44 3.04 -12.86 -4.62
CA ARG A 44 1.62 -13.17 -4.42
C ARG A 44 0.85 -11.88 -4.12
N GLY A 45 -0.29 -11.68 -4.79
CA GLY A 45 -1.11 -10.47 -4.69
C GLY A 45 -0.71 -9.33 -5.64
N ALA A 46 0.47 -9.39 -6.29
CA ALA A 46 0.85 -8.40 -7.28
C ALA A 46 0.25 -8.74 -8.67
N ARG A 47 -0.25 -7.71 -9.37
CA ARG A 47 -0.72 -7.83 -10.77
C ARG A 47 0.40 -7.57 -11.79
N LEU A 48 1.39 -6.76 -11.43
CA LEU A 48 2.50 -6.34 -12.27
C LEU A 48 3.85 -6.60 -11.57
N CYS A 49 4.91 -6.83 -12.33
CA CYS A 49 6.27 -6.85 -11.80
C CYS A 49 6.74 -5.42 -11.48
N ALA A 50 7.83 -5.30 -10.70
CA ALA A 50 8.38 -4.02 -10.27
C ALA A 50 8.66 -3.07 -11.45
N ASP A 51 9.31 -3.58 -12.51
CA ASP A 51 9.67 -2.79 -13.70
C ASP A 51 8.42 -2.27 -14.43
N CYS A 52 7.48 -3.17 -14.75
CA CYS A 52 6.25 -2.81 -15.43
C CYS A 52 5.39 -1.85 -14.59
N TYR A 53 5.37 -2.02 -13.27
CA TYR A 53 4.69 -1.10 -12.36
C TYR A 53 5.37 0.27 -12.34
N ALA A 54 6.71 0.33 -12.29
CA ALA A 54 7.47 1.58 -12.29
C ALA A 54 7.24 2.38 -13.57
N GLU A 55 7.27 1.73 -14.74
CA GLU A 55 6.95 2.38 -16.01
C GLU A 55 5.53 2.96 -16.01
N LEU A 56 4.52 2.15 -15.64
CA LEU A 56 3.12 2.58 -15.64
C LEU A 56 2.87 3.72 -14.65
N ARG A 57 3.57 3.72 -13.52
CA ARG A 57 3.44 4.74 -12.49
C ARG A 57 3.83 6.14 -12.98
N TRP A 58 4.75 6.24 -13.93
CA TRP A 58 5.25 7.53 -14.43
C TRP A 58 4.72 7.91 -15.81
N ARG A 59 3.84 7.09 -16.43
CA ARG A 59 3.18 7.41 -17.71
C ARG A 59 2.26 8.64 -17.69
N GLY A 60 2.02 9.21 -16.52
CA GLY A 60 1.40 10.52 -16.36
C GLY A 60 1.94 11.18 -15.12
N THR A 61 2.55 12.36 -15.27
CA THR A 61 3.04 13.18 -14.16
C THR A 61 2.48 14.58 -14.25
N VAL A 62 2.20 15.16 -13.09
CA VAL A 62 1.89 16.58 -12.94
C VAL A 62 3.01 17.25 -12.16
N THR A 63 3.44 18.41 -12.64
CA THR A 63 4.37 19.28 -11.92
C THR A 63 3.57 20.14 -10.96
N LEU A 64 3.94 20.12 -9.68
CA LEU A 64 3.27 20.86 -8.61
C LEU A 64 4.29 21.73 -7.88
N ARG A 65 3.85 22.89 -7.42
CA ARG A 65 4.66 23.76 -6.59
C ARG A 65 4.47 23.43 -5.12
N CYS A 66 5.58 23.22 -4.39
CA CYS A 66 5.54 22.96 -2.95
C CYS A 66 4.97 24.17 -2.20
N HIS A 67 3.95 23.94 -1.37
CA HIS A 67 3.29 24.98 -0.58
C HIS A 67 4.21 25.61 0.48
N TRP A 68 5.25 24.88 0.91
CA TRP A 68 6.18 25.36 1.93
C TRP A 68 7.42 26.03 1.34
N CYS A 69 8.24 25.28 0.59
CA CYS A 69 9.51 25.79 0.07
C CYS A 69 9.40 26.43 -1.33
N GLY A 70 8.23 26.38 -1.97
CA GLY A 70 8.01 26.97 -3.30
C GLY A 70 8.71 26.25 -4.46
N ARG A 71 9.40 25.13 -4.22
CA ARG A 71 10.07 24.32 -5.25
C ARG A 71 9.08 23.48 -6.05
N ASP A 72 9.30 23.37 -7.34
CA ASP A 72 8.52 22.50 -8.22
C ASP A 72 8.96 21.04 -8.08
N PHE A 73 7.98 20.13 -8.12
CA PHE A 73 8.22 18.70 -8.04
C PHE A 73 7.18 17.93 -8.84
N ALA A 74 7.58 16.77 -9.37
CA ALA A 74 6.70 15.89 -10.12
C ALA A 74 5.96 14.91 -9.20
N LEU A 75 4.67 14.69 -9.49
CA LEU A 75 3.85 13.68 -8.83
C LEU A 75 3.15 12.83 -9.90
N PRO A 76 3.06 11.49 -9.72
CA PRO A 76 2.22 10.66 -10.57
C PRO A 76 0.77 11.17 -10.60
N LEU A 77 0.18 11.25 -11.79
CA LEU A 77 -1.18 11.76 -12.00
C LEU A 77 -2.20 11.01 -11.13
N SER A 78 -2.08 9.69 -11.06
CA SER A 78 -2.93 8.84 -10.20
C SER A 78 -2.86 9.22 -8.71
N ARG A 79 -1.68 9.62 -8.21
CA ARG A 79 -1.50 10.08 -6.83
C ARG A 79 -2.06 11.48 -6.63
N TYR A 80 -1.90 12.35 -7.63
CA TYR A 80 -2.48 13.68 -7.60
C TYR A 80 -4.01 13.62 -7.52
N GLU A 81 -4.65 12.88 -8.42
CA GLU A 81 -6.10 12.70 -8.44
C GLU A 81 -6.64 12.06 -7.15
N ALA A 82 -5.94 11.06 -6.61
CA ALA A 82 -6.32 10.44 -5.34
C ALA A 82 -6.29 11.45 -4.18
N LYS A 83 -5.27 12.32 -4.15
CA LYS A 83 -5.16 13.39 -3.15
C LYS A 83 -6.27 14.43 -3.30
N LEU A 84 -6.61 14.81 -4.54
CA LEU A 84 -7.72 15.71 -4.81
C LEU A 84 -9.07 15.13 -4.35
N ARG A 85 -9.33 13.84 -4.64
CA ARG A 85 -10.54 13.14 -4.16
C ARG A 85 -10.61 13.07 -2.63
N ALA A 86 -9.46 13.00 -1.96
CA ALA A 86 -9.37 13.06 -0.50
C ALA A 86 -9.48 14.50 0.06
N GLY A 87 -9.71 15.52 -0.78
CA GLY A 87 -9.83 16.92 -0.37
C GLY A 87 -8.49 17.61 -0.10
N GLN A 88 -7.35 17.01 -0.43
CA GLN A 88 -6.04 17.62 -0.23
C GLN A 88 -5.81 18.77 -1.21
N ARG A 89 -5.69 20.00 -0.67
CA ARG A 89 -5.42 21.22 -1.45
C ARG A 89 -3.96 21.67 -1.44
N ARG A 90 -3.18 21.26 -0.44
CA ARG A 90 -1.77 21.64 -0.27
C ARG A 90 -0.85 20.47 -0.60
N PHE A 91 0.15 20.73 -1.43
CA PHE A 91 1.11 19.73 -1.90
C PHE A 91 2.51 20.11 -1.43
N PHE A 92 3.32 19.11 -1.07
CA PHE A 92 4.66 19.29 -0.50
C PHE A 92 5.65 18.40 -1.24
N CYS A 93 6.84 18.93 -1.54
CA CYS A 93 7.88 18.19 -2.26
C CYS A 93 8.52 17.08 -1.42
N SER A 94 8.52 17.22 -0.08
CA SER A 94 9.09 16.25 0.85
C SER A 94 8.27 16.14 2.14
N GLN A 95 8.56 15.09 2.91
CA GLN A 95 7.97 14.91 4.23
C GLN A 95 8.45 16.00 5.21
N GLU A 96 9.70 16.47 5.12
CA GLU A 96 10.18 17.55 5.98
C GLU A 96 9.39 18.83 5.73
N CYS A 97 9.14 19.20 4.47
CA CYS A 97 8.36 20.39 4.12
C CYS A 97 6.94 20.33 4.68
N ARG A 98 6.32 19.14 4.64
CA ARG A 98 4.98 18.92 5.20
C ARG A 98 4.98 19.11 6.72
N LEU A 99 5.96 18.54 7.41
CA LEU A 99 6.07 18.61 8.87
C LEU A 99 6.41 20.03 9.34
N ALA A 100 7.30 20.73 8.63
CA ALA A 100 7.66 22.11 8.93
C ALA A 100 6.45 23.05 8.82
N TRP A 101 5.66 22.91 7.75
CA TRP A 101 4.42 23.66 7.60
C TRP A 101 3.42 23.35 8.73
N TRP A 102 3.22 22.07 9.07
CA TRP A 102 2.37 21.67 10.21
C TRP A 102 2.81 22.32 11.52
N ALA A 103 4.10 22.28 11.83
CA ALA A 103 4.65 22.88 13.04
C ALA A 103 4.44 24.40 13.09
N GLN A 104 4.59 25.09 11.95
CA GLN A 104 4.31 26.53 11.84
C GLN A 104 2.83 26.84 12.07
N THR A 105 1.93 26.12 11.40
CA THR A 105 0.48 26.34 11.55
C THR A 105 0.00 26.12 12.98
N LEU A 106 0.54 25.12 13.69
CA LEU A 106 0.23 24.88 15.10
C LEU A 106 0.73 26.03 16.00
N LYS A 107 1.93 26.55 15.75
CA LYS A 107 2.48 27.71 16.50
C LYS A 107 1.63 28.97 16.28
N GLU A 108 1.19 29.21 15.05
CA GLU A 108 0.32 30.34 14.73
C GLU A 108 -1.05 30.22 15.42
N ALA A 109 -1.62 29.02 15.42
CA ALA A 109 -2.88 28.74 16.12
C ALA A 109 -2.74 28.95 17.63
N HIS A 110 -1.67 28.44 18.23
CA HIS A 110 -1.33 28.69 19.63
C HIS A 110 -1.17 30.19 19.90
N ARG A 111 -0.37 30.91 19.10
CA ARG A 111 -0.17 32.36 19.28
C ARG A 111 -1.48 33.15 19.19
N LYS A 112 -2.42 32.74 18.34
CA LYS A 112 -3.75 33.38 18.25
C LYS A 112 -4.64 33.07 19.46
N ALA A 113 -4.56 31.87 20.02
CA ALA A 113 -5.35 31.46 21.19
C ALA A 113 -4.92 32.14 22.50
N PHE A 114 -3.64 32.51 22.63
CA PHE A 114 -3.09 33.17 23.83
C PHE A 114 -2.91 34.69 23.67
N ARG A 115 -3.49 35.30 22.63
CA ARG A 115 -3.48 36.76 22.41
C ARG A 115 -4.80 37.44 22.77
N THR A 116 -5.69 36.72 23.43
CA THR A 116 -6.91 37.18 24.13
C THR A 116 -6.71 36.97 25.62
#